data_AF-A0A972HHX9-F1
#
_entry.id   AF-A0A972HHX9-F1
#
_cell.length_a   1.000
_cell.length_b   1.000
_cell.length_c   1.000
_cell.angle_alpha   90.00
_cell.angle_beta   90.00
_cell.angle_gamma   90.00
#
_symmetry.space_group_name_H-M   'P 1'
#
loop_
_entity.id
_entity.type
_entity.pdbx_description
1 polymer ?
#
loop_
_entity_poly.entity_id
_entity_poly.type
_entity_poly.pdbx_seq_one_letter_code
_entity_poly.pdbx_strand_id
1 'polypeptide(L)'
;MSKQLVDSSTVKLLTSLAETAGVGHRFAEMRDGVRINSSEDRAVLHTALREPANQNRRVDGQDVSADVHAVLDAMGSMAERVRNGEWTGFTGKRIATVVNIGIGGSDLGPFMAYRALGEFHHPQIECRFVSNVDPTHLLAALKGLDPETTLFLVA
;
A
#
# COMPACT_ATOMS: atom_id res chain seq x y z
N MET A 1 11.75 -16.93 18.31
CA MET A 1 11.47 -16.58 19.72
C MET A 1 12.30 -17.40 20.73
N SER A 2 13.24 -18.27 20.33
CA SER A 2 13.96 -19.17 21.26
C SER A 2 15.12 -18.54 22.05
N LYS A 3 15.55 -17.32 21.70
CA LYS A 3 16.61 -16.58 22.39
C LYS A 3 16.05 -15.39 23.17
N GLN A 4 15.04 -15.64 23.98
CA GLN A 4 14.34 -14.64 24.79
C GLN A 4 14.27 -15.14 26.24
N LEU A 5 14.15 -14.23 27.21
CA LEU A 5 13.96 -14.56 28.63
C LEU A 5 12.50 -14.99 28.89
N VAL A 6 12.06 -16.04 28.21
CA VAL A 6 10.66 -16.51 28.20
C VAL A 6 10.68 -18.03 28.34
N ASP A 7 9.97 -18.55 29.34
CA ASP A 7 9.74 -19.99 29.52
C ASP A 7 8.29 -20.38 29.15
N SER A 8 7.97 -21.67 29.28
CA SER A 8 6.62 -22.18 28.97
C SER A 8 5.51 -21.59 29.85
N SER A 9 5.82 -21.21 31.09
CA SER A 9 4.87 -20.59 32.02
C SER A 9 4.60 -19.15 31.60
N THR A 10 5.65 -18.40 31.22
CA THR A 10 5.54 -17.04 30.69
C THR A 10 4.67 -17.01 29.44
N VAL A 11 4.86 -17.95 28.51
CA VAL A 11 4.00 -18.02 27.30
C VAL A 11 2.53 -18.23 27.68
N LYS A 12 2.23 -19.16 28.60
CA LYS A 12 0.84 -19.40 29.05
C LYS A 12 0.22 -18.16 29.68
N LEU A 13 0.97 -17.45 30.52
CA LEU A 13 0.50 -16.21 31.16
C LEU A 13 0.24 -15.10 30.15
N LEU A 14 1.13 -14.92 29.16
CA LEU A 14 0.94 -13.94 28.08
C LEU A 14 -0.26 -14.26 27.20
N THR A 15 -0.49 -15.54 26.88
CA THR A 15 -1.69 -15.97 26.14
C THR A 15 -2.96 -15.72 26.95
N SER A 16 -2.96 -16.07 28.25
CA SER A 16 -4.10 -15.84 29.14
C SER A 16 -4.41 -14.34 29.32
N LEU A 17 -3.37 -13.49 29.32
CA LEU A 17 -3.54 -12.03 29.27
C LEU A 17 -4.22 -11.59 27.97
N ALA A 18 -3.79 -12.11 26.81
CA ALA A 18 -4.40 -11.77 25.52
C ALA A 18 -5.87 -12.20 25.43
N GLU A 19 -6.21 -13.37 26.00
CA GLU A 19 -7.59 -13.85 26.13
C GLU A 19 -8.42 -12.93 27.03
N THR A 20 -7.90 -12.60 28.22
CA THR A 20 -8.58 -11.73 29.20
C THR A 20 -8.77 -10.31 28.64
N ALA A 21 -7.80 -9.80 27.89
CA ALA A 21 -7.89 -8.52 27.20
C ALA A 21 -8.78 -8.55 25.94
N GLY A 22 -9.29 -9.72 25.55
CA GLY A 22 -10.20 -9.87 24.42
C GLY A 22 -9.56 -9.62 23.05
N VAL A 23 -8.25 -9.84 22.90
CA VAL A 23 -7.51 -9.55 21.65
C VAL A 23 -8.14 -10.25 20.45
N GLY A 24 -8.48 -11.53 20.57
CA GLY A 24 -9.10 -12.30 19.50
C GLY A 24 -10.49 -11.76 19.11
N HIS A 25 -11.28 -11.32 20.10
CA HIS A 25 -12.57 -10.71 19.85
C HIS A 25 -12.43 -9.37 19.12
N ARG A 26 -11.53 -8.49 19.58
CA ARG A 26 -11.23 -7.22 18.90
C ARG A 26 -10.72 -7.40 17.48
N PHE A 27 -9.91 -8.43 17.24
CA PHE A 27 -9.46 -8.77 15.89
C PHE A 27 -10.61 -9.23 14.99
N ALA A 28 -11.56 -10.02 15.52
CA ALA A 28 -12.76 -10.42 14.79
C ALA A 28 -13.64 -9.19 14.45
N GLU A 29 -13.88 -8.30 15.42
CA GLU A 29 -14.60 -7.04 15.19
C GLU A 29 -13.95 -6.20 14.08
N MET A 30 -12.61 -6.03 14.12
CA MET A 30 -11.86 -5.34 13.07
C MET A 30 -12.11 -5.98 11.70
N ARG A 31 -11.93 -7.31 11.61
CA ARG A 31 -12.08 -8.05 10.36
C ARG A 31 -13.51 -7.95 9.84
N ASP A 32 -14.51 -7.96 10.71
CA ASP A 32 -15.91 -7.96 10.32
C ASP A 32 -16.44 -6.54 10.02
N GLY A 33 -15.56 -5.52 10.05
CA GLY A 33 -15.88 -4.15 9.64
C GLY A 33 -16.58 -3.32 10.72
N VAL A 34 -16.53 -3.77 11.98
CA VAL A 34 -17.00 -2.96 13.11
C VAL A 34 -16.16 -1.68 13.19
N ARG A 35 -16.81 -0.57 13.55
CA ARG A 35 -16.17 0.75 13.69
C ARG A 35 -15.29 0.85 14.95
N ILE A 36 -14.20 0.08 14.95
CA ILE A 36 -13.29 -0.01 16.11
C ILE A 36 -12.40 1.22 16.30
N ASN A 37 -12.23 2.06 15.27
CA ASN A 37 -11.60 3.36 15.41
C ASN A 37 -12.64 4.34 15.98
N SER A 38 -12.76 4.33 17.31
CA SER A 38 -13.82 5.04 18.04
C SER A 38 -13.67 6.56 18.00
N SER A 39 -12.45 7.10 17.89
CA SER A 39 -12.24 8.55 17.82
C SER A 39 -12.70 9.16 16.50
N GLU A 40 -12.73 8.36 15.42
CA GLU A 40 -13.14 8.82 14.09
C GLU A 40 -14.44 8.17 13.59
N ASP A 41 -15.02 7.25 14.38
CA ASP A 41 -16.17 6.42 14.03
C ASP A 41 -16.01 5.69 12.69
N ARG A 42 -14.92 4.92 12.56
CA ARG A 42 -14.52 4.25 11.30
C ARG A 42 -14.17 2.77 11.48
N ALA A 43 -14.48 1.99 10.46
CA ALA A 43 -13.95 0.64 10.30
C ALA A 43 -12.45 0.67 9.94
N VAL A 44 -11.71 -0.40 10.28
CA VAL A 44 -10.27 -0.53 9.99
C VAL A 44 -10.04 -1.80 9.16
N LEU A 45 -9.95 -1.65 7.84
CA LEU A 45 -10.11 -2.77 6.89
C LEU A 45 -8.95 -2.95 5.91
N HIS A 46 -7.72 -2.67 6.34
CA HIS A 46 -6.53 -2.94 5.51
C HIS A 46 -6.41 -4.43 5.10
N THR A 47 -7.04 -5.35 5.85
CA THR A 47 -7.13 -6.77 5.47
C THR A 47 -7.97 -7.01 4.23
N ALA A 48 -9.03 -6.23 4.00
CA ALA A 48 -9.89 -6.37 2.84
C ALA A 48 -9.15 -6.06 1.53
N LEU A 49 -8.12 -5.21 1.57
CA LEU A 49 -7.28 -4.85 0.41
C LEU A 49 -6.48 -6.03 -0.17
N ARG A 50 -6.38 -7.15 0.56
CA ARG A 50 -5.58 -8.33 0.20
C ARG A 50 -6.39 -9.64 0.26
N GLU A 51 -7.70 -9.53 0.35
CA GLU A 51 -8.60 -10.68 0.30
C GLU A 51 -8.81 -11.15 -1.14
N PRO A 52 -9.12 -12.43 -1.37
CA PRO A 52 -9.54 -12.89 -2.68
C PRO A 52 -10.89 -12.27 -3.11
N ALA A 53 -11.10 -12.15 -4.42
CA ALA A 53 -12.30 -11.49 -4.99
C ALA A 53 -13.64 -12.14 -4.63
N ASN A 54 -13.63 -13.41 -4.22
CA ASN A 54 -14.83 -14.18 -3.96
C ASN A 54 -15.33 -14.11 -2.50
N GLN A 55 -14.78 -13.23 -1.66
CA GLN A 55 -15.15 -13.16 -0.24
C GLN A 55 -16.45 -12.38 0.03
N ASN A 56 -17.01 -11.65 -0.95
CA ASN A 56 -18.29 -10.93 -0.88
C ASN A 56 -18.47 -10.11 0.42
N ARG A 57 -17.42 -9.41 0.86
CA ARG A 57 -17.42 -8.68 2.12
C ARG A 57 -18.31 -7.45 2.02
N ARG A 58 -19.29 -7.36 2.93
CA ARG A 58 -20.16 -6.18 3.06
C ARG A 58 -19.92 -5.45 4.37
N VAL A 59 -19.78 -4.12 4.29
CA VAL A 59 -19.64 -3.22 5.45
C VAL A 59 -20.53 -2.02 5.20
N ASP A 60 -21.33 -1.63 6.19
CA ASP A 60 -22.30 -0.54 6.08
C ASP A 60 -23.20 -0.62 4.82
N GLY A 61 -23.54 -1.85 4.41
CA GLY A 61 -24.36 -2.10 3.23
C GLY A 61 -23.64 -2.01 1.88
N GLN A 62 -22.34 -1.70 1.85
CA GLN A 62 -21.51 -1.62 0.65
C GLN A 62 -20.69 -2.89 0.43
N ASP A 63 -20.53 -3.33 -0.82
CA ASP A 63 -19.69 -4.47 -1.19
C ASP A 63 -18.23 -4.03 -1.35
N VAL A 64 -17.50 -4.07 -0.24
CA VAL A 64 -16.10 -3.60 -0.19
C VAL A 64 -15.19 -4.51 -1.03
N SER A 65 -15.50 -5.80 -1.14
CA SER A 65 -14.73 -6.71 -1.99
C SER A 65 -14.81 -6.29 -3.46
N ALA A 66 -16.01 -5.99 -3.96
CA ALA A 66 -16.18 -5.53 -5.34
C ALA A 66 -15.41 -4.22 -5.61
N ASP A 67 -15.49 -3.25 -4.70
CA ASP A 67 -14.82 -1.96 -4.86
C ASP A 67 -13.29 -2.09 -4.87
N VAL A 68 -12.73 -2.90 -3.97
CA VAL A 68 -11.29 -3.17 -3.91
C VAL A 68 -10.80 -3.77 -5.22
N HIS A 69 -11.49 -4.80 -5.74
CA HIS A 69 -11.07 -5.47 -6.96
C HIS A 69 -11.24 -4.60 -8.20
N ALA A 70 -12.27 -3.76 -8.26
CA ALA A 70 -12.41 -2.78 -9.34
C ALA A 70 -11.19 -1.83 -9.41
N VAL A 71 -10.67 -1.40 -8.27
CA VAL A 71 -9.47 -0.55 -8.21
C VAL A 71 -8.20 -1.35 -8.53
N LEU A 72 -8.06 -2.58 -8.01
CA LEU A 72 -6.92 -3.44 -8.33
C LEU A 72 -6.83 -3.75 -9.83
N ASP A 73 -7.97 -4.01 -10.49
CA ASP A 73 -8.04 -4.25 -11.92
C ASP A 73 -7.67 -2.99 -12.73
N ALA A 74 -8.17 -1.82 -12.31
CA ALA A 74 -7.81 -0.55 -12.93
C ALA A 74 -6.31 -0.25 -12.78
N MET A 75 -5.74 -0.48 -11.59
CA MET A 75 -4.30 -0.33 -11.32
C MET A 75 -3.47 -1.31 -12.14
N GLY A 76 -3.88 -2.57 -12.22
CA GLY A 76 -3.22 -3.61 -13.01
C GLY A 76 -3.18 -3.26 -14.50
N SER A 77 -4.32 -2.88 -15.07
CA SER A 77 -4.45 -2.43 -16.46
C SER A 77 -3.57 -1.20 -16.75
N MET A 78 -3.59 -0.19 -15.87
CA MET A 78 -2.75 1.00 -16.03
C MET A 78 -1.26 0.66 -15.96
N ALA A 79 -0.84 -0.15 -14.99
CA ALA A 79 0.54 -0.58 -14.84
C ALA A 79 1.03 -1.43 -16.03
N GLU A 80 0.18 -2.29 -16.60
CA GLU A 80 0.49 -3.03 -17.83
C GLU A 80 0.73 -2.11 -19.02
N ARG A 81 -0.18 -1.14 -19.25
CA ARG A 81 -0.04 -0.18 -20.34
C ARG A 81 1.23 0.65 -20.23
N VAL A 82 1.60 1.07 -19.02
CA VAL A 82 2.87 1.78 -18.75
C VAL A 82 4.08 0.87 -19.05
N ARG A 83 4.10 -0.37 -18.53
CA ARG A 83 5.20 -1.32 -18.74
C ARG A 83 5.37 -1.72 -20.21
N ASN A 84 4.26 -1.91 -20.93
CA ASN A 84 4.25 -2.26 -22.34
C ASN A 84 4.56 -1.06 -23.26
N GLY A 85 4.58 0.16 -22.72
CA GLY A 85 4.83 1.38 -23.49
C GLY A 85 3.63 1.85 -24.32
N GLU A 86 2.46 1.28 -24.07
CA GLU A 86 1.19 1.71 -24.66
C GLU A 86 0.69 3.02 -24.02
N TRP A 87 1.07 3.27 -22.77
CA TRP A 87 0.92 4.57 -22.14
C TRP A 87 2.13 5.43 -22.49
N THR A 88 1.90 6.44 -23.32
CA THR A 88 2.95 7.35 -23.80
C THR A 88 2.81 8.73 -23.17
N GLY A 89 3.91 9.48 -23.12
CA GLY A 89 3.88 10.92 -22.88
C GLY A 89 3.23 11.67 -24.05
N PHE A 90 3.19 13.00 -23.93
CA PHE A 90 2.46 13.85 -24.88
C PHE A 90 3.02 13.81 -26.31
N THR A 91 4.29 13.43 -26.48
CA THR A 91 4.94 13.28 -27.80
C THR A 91 4.87 11.87 -28.37
N GLY A 92 4.19 10.94 -27.69
CA GLY A 92 4.15 9.54 -28.09
C GLY A 92 5.36 8.71 -27.63
N LYS A 93 6.31 9.31 -26.91
CA LYS A 93 7.42 8.56 -26.29
C LYS A 93 6.91 7.71 -25.13
N ARG A 94 7.48 6.51 -24.97
CA ARG A 94 7.25 5.62 -23.83
C ARG A 94 7.65 6.29 -22.51
N ILE A 95 6.90 6.02 -21.45
CA ILE A 95 7.29 6.40 -20.08
C ILE A 95 8.53 5.62 -19.65
N ALA A 96 9.55 6.33 -19.18
CA ALA A 96 10.81 5.79 -18.66
C ALA A 96 10.99 6.07 -17.16
N THR A 97 10.30 7.09 -16.63
CA THR A 97 10.39 7.45 -15.21
C THR A 97 9.01 7.71 -14.62
N VAL A 98 8.76 7.14 -13.45
CA VAL A 98 7.58 7.41 -12.62
C VAL A 98 8.02 8.16 -11.38
N VAL A 99 7.39 9.30 -11.08
CA VAL A 99 7.66 10.09 -9.88
C VAL A 99 6.44 10.01 -8.96
N ASN A 100 6.58 9.36 -7.81
CA ASN A 100 5.57 9.36 -6.75
C ASN A 100 5.72 10.60 -5.87
N ILE A 101 4.65 11.38 -5.72
CA ILE A 101 4.58 12.53 -4.85
C ILE A 101 3.56 12.21 -3.75
N GLY A 102 4.01 12.08 -2.51
CA GLY A 102 3.16 11.75 -1.36
C GLY A 102 3.93 11.90 -0.06
N ILE A 103 3.28 11.95 1.09
CA ILE A 103 3.94 12.10 2.40
C ILE A 103 3.50 11.02 3.40
N GLY A 104 4.37 10.67 4.34
CA GLY A 104 4.05 9.71 5.41
C GLY A 104 3.66 8.34 4.85
N GLY A 105 2.42 7.92 5.09
CA GLY A 105 1.91 6.63 4.61
C GLY A 105 1.87 6.51 3.09
N SER A 106 1.62 7.62 2.37
CA SER A 106 1.59 7.66 0.89
C SER A 106 2.98 7.65 0.23
N ASP A 107 4.06 7.66 1.02
CA ASP A 107 5.45 7.60 0.53
C ASP A 107 6.21 6.39 1.07
N LEU A 108 6.25 6.21 2.39
CA LEU A 108 7.12 5.23 3.02
C LEU A 108 6.81 3.79 2.59
N GLY A 109 5.52 3.45 2.47
CA GLY A 109 5.07 2.14 2.00
C GLY A 109 5.55 1.83 0.57
N PRO A 110 5.17 2.67 -0.42
CA PRO A 110 5.64 2.54 -1.80
C PRO A 110 7.17 2.54 -1.93
N PHE A 111 7.88 3.46 -1.25
CA PHE A 111 9.33 3.54 -1.29
C PHE A 111 10.00 2.27 -0.74
N MET A 112 9.53 1.77 0.41
CA MET A 112 10.05 0.55 1.03
C MET A 112 9.81 -0.67 0.13
N ALA A 113 8.61 -0.83 -0.41
CA ALA A 113 8.28 -1.95 -1.30
C ALA A 113 9.13 -1.91 -2.59
N TYR A 114 9.30 -0.73 -3.19
CA TYR A 114 10.18 -0.55 -4.34
C TYR A 114 11.62 -0.93 -4.01
N ARG A 115 12.18 -0.47 -2.88
CA ARG A 115 13.55 -0.84 -2.48
C ARG A 115 13.71 -2.34 -2.19
N ALA A 116 12.75 -2.94 -1.47
CA ALA A 116 12.81 -4.34 -1.06
C ALA A 116 12.67 -5.32 -2.24
N LEU A 117 11.88 -4.97 -3.25
CA LEU A 117 11.61 -5.81 -4.43
C LEU A 117 12.51 -5.46 -5.63
N GLY A 118 13.71 -4.94 -5.38
CA GLY A 118 14.67 -4.50 -6.39
C GLY A 118 14.92 -5.49 -7.53
N GLU A 119 15.00 -6.79 -7.21
CA GLU A 119 15.23 -7.85 -8.19
C GLU A 119 14.08 -8.05 -9.19
N PHE A 120 12.88 -7.56 -8.86
CA PHE A 120 11.67 -7.68 -9.69
C PHE A 120 11.36 -6.41 -10.47
N HIS A 121 12.26 -5.43 -10.47
CA HIS A 121 12.04 -4.16 -11.17
C HIS A 121 11.95 -4.35 -12.68
N HIS A 122 11.13 -3.52 -13.32
CA HIS A 122 11.14 -3.42 -14.77
C HIS A 122 12.46 -2.76 -15.21
N PRO A 123 13.24 -3.37 -16.11
CA PRO A 123 14.62 -2.92 -16.40
C PRO A 123 14.69 -1.55 -17.10
N GLN A 124 13.57 -1.04 -17.62
CA GLN A 124 13.50 0.20 -18.38
C GLN A 124 12.67 1.31 -17.72
N ILE A 125 12.12 1.08 -16.52
CA ILE A 125 11.32 2.08 -15.81
C ILE A 125 11.96 2.35 -14.45
N GLU A 126 12.35 3.59 -14.22
CA GLU A 126 12.84 4.08 -12.94
C GLU A 126 11.69 4.67 -12.12
N CYS A 127 11.56 4.31 -10.84
CA CYS A 127 10.67 5.01 -9.90
C CYS A 127 11.47 5.94 -8.98
N ARG A 128 11.02 7.20 -8.87
CA ARG A 128 11.51 8.22 -7.92
C ARG A 128 10.41 8.61 -6.95
N PHE A 129 10.79 9.09 -5.78
CA PHE A 129 9.89 9.40 -4.68
C PHE A 129 10.18 10.81 -4.16
N VAL A 130 9.13 11.59 -3.94
CA VAL A 130 9.18 12.95 -3.42
C VAL A 130 8.17 13.08 -2.29
N SER A 131 8.65 13.40 -1.09
CA SER A 131 7.79 13.44 0.09
C SER A 131 7.99 14.60 1.04
N ASN A 132 8.99 15.44 0.74
CA ASN A 132 9.28 16.60 1.57
C ASN A 132 8.70 17.85 0.92
N VAL A 133 8.17 18.76 1.75
CA VAL A 133 7.75 20.11 1.34
C VAL A 133 8.96 20.98 0.97
N ASP A 134 10.15 20.63 1.48
CA ASP A 134 11.40 21.28 1.08
C ASP A 134 11.63 21.10 -0.44
N PRO A 135 11.74 22.21 -1.20
CA PRO A 135 11.91 22.15 -2.65
C PRO A 135 13.19 21.42 -3.07
N THR A 136 14.18 21.30 -2.21
CA THR A 136 15.44 20.58 -2.50
C THR A 136 15.17 19.12 -2.88
N HIS A 137 14.21 18.46 -2.24
CA HIS A 137 13.88 17.07 -2.53
C HIS A 137 13.24 16.93 -3.92
N LEU A 138 12.29 17.82 -4.25
CA LEU A 138 11.67 17.87 -5.56
C LEU A 138 12.70 18.19 -6.65
N LEU A 139 13.55 19.20 -6.44
CA LEU A 139 14.61 19.57 -7.39
C LEU A 139 15.58 18.42 -7.65
N ALA A 140 15.94 17.66 -6.61
CA ALA A 140 16.78 16.48 -6.76
C ALA A 140 16.09 15.38 -7.59
N ALA A 141 14.80 15.13 -7.35
CA ALA A 141 14.04 14.14 -8.09
C ALA A 141 13.83 14.53 -9.56
N LEU A 142 13.65 15.83 -9.84
CA LEU A 142 13.46 16.37 -11.20
C LEU A 142 14.77 16.43 -12.01
N LYS A 143 15.94 16.40 -11.36
CA LYS A 143 17.22 16.52 -12.04
C LYS A 143 17.41 15.41 -13.08
N GLY A 144 17.62 15.82 -14.32
CA GLY A 144 17.88 14.92 -15.46
C GLY A 144 16.65 14.17 -15.99
N LEU A 145 15.44 14.51 -15.56
CA LEU A 145 14.22 13.94 -16.14
C LEU A 145 13.90 14.56 -17.50
N ASP A 146 13.41 13.72 -18.42
CA ASP A 146 12.78 14.16 -19.66
C ASP A 146 11.25 14.26 -19.43
N PRO A 147 10.64 15.46 -19.53
CA PRO A 147 9.20 15.63 -19.35
C PRO A 147 8.37 14.84 -20.38
N GLU A 148 8.93 14.50 -21.55
CA GLU A 148 8.24 13.68 -22.55
C GLU A 148 8.10 12.21 -22.14
N THR A 149 8.89 11.74 -21.18
CA THR A 149 8.93 10.33 -20.75
C THR A 149 8.69 10.15 -19.25
N THR A 150 8.19 11.18 -18.57
CA THR A 150 7.96 11.17 -17.12
C THR A 150 6.47 11.14 -16.78
N LEU A 151 6.06 10.21 -15.92
CA LEU A 151 4.73 10.12 -15.35
C LEU A 151 4.77 10.52 -13.87
N PHE A 152 3.85 11.39 -13.45
CA PHE A 152 3.69 11.77 -12.04
C PHE A 152 2.49 11.07 -11.42
N LEU A 153 2.67 10.50 -10.23
CA LEU A 153 1.61 9.96 -9.38
C LEU A 153 1.49 10.85 -8.15
N VAL A 154 0.29 11.36 -7.88
CA VAL A 154 -0.01 12.20 -6.71
C VAL A 154 -0.83 11.36 -5.74
N ALA A 155 -0.26 11.06 -4.58
CA ALA A 155 -0.73 10.07 -3.61
C ALA A 155 -1.04 10.68 -2.23
#